data_AF-A0A822F8A6-F1
#
_entry.id   AF-A0A822F8A6-F1
#
_cell.length_a   1.000
_cell.length_b   1.000
_cell.length_c   1.000
_cell.angle_alpha   90.00
_cell.angle_beta   90.00
_cell.angle_gamma   90.00
#
_symmetry.space_group_name_H-M   'P 1'
#
loop_
_entity.id
_entity.type
_entity.pdbx_description
1 polymer ?
#
loop_
_entity_poly.entity_id
_entity_poly.type
_entity_poly.pdbx_seq_one_letter_code
_entity_poly.pdbx_strand_id
1 'polypeptide(L)'
;MEILKWSAQTDPLAKAVLKESAGNATYLSHQIQDELLHIMENQIRDSIAEKLHGNVYGLLADEATDVSHNKQLSICLRLVDDQYEIKEF
;
A
#
# COMPACT_ATOMS: atom_id res chain seq x y z
N MET A 1 -7.83 -6.54 -13.17
CA MET A 1 -7.45 -7.97 -13.01
C MET A 1 -5.97 -8.18 -12.66
N GLU A 2 -5.19 -7.13 -12.35
CA GLU A 2 -3.74 -7.29 -12.10
C GLU A 2 -3.40 -7.40 -10.61
N ILE A 3 -4.13 -6.70 -9.73
CA ILE A 3 -3.88 -6.72 -8.28
C ILE A 3 -4.08 -8.11 -7.67
N LEU A 4 -5.19 -8.80 -7.98
CA LEU A 4 -5.43 -10.14 -7.44
C LEU A 4 -4.42 -11.17 -7.98
N LYS A 5 -4.03 -11.03 -9.26
CA LYS A 5 -2.98 -11.89 -9.85
C LYS A 5 -1.63 -11.63 -9.20
N TRP A 6 -1.31 -10.38 -8.86
CA TRP A 6 -0.09 -10.01 -8.16
C TRP A 6 -0.10 -10.53 -6.73
N SER A 7 -1.19 -10.33 -5.99
CA SER A 7 -1.38 -10.83 -4.63
C SER A 7 -1.32 -12.36 -4.56
N ALA A 8 -1.89 -13.08 -5.54
CA ALA A 8 -1.82 -14.55 -5.60
C ALA A 8 -0.42 -15.12 -5.87
N GLN A 9 0.57 -14.30 -6.25
CA GLN A 9 1.97 -14.74 -6.33
C GLN A 9 2.59 -14.91 -4.94
N THR A 10 2.10 -14.16 -3.95
CA THR A 10 2.65 -14.11 -2.59
C THR A 10 1.72 -14.74 -1.56
N ASP A 11 0.41 -14.58 -1.70
CA ASP A 11 -0.60 -15.03 -0.72
C ASP A 11 -1.33 -16.31 -1.20
N PRO A 12 -1.21 -17.44 -0.46
CA PRO A 12 -1.96 -18.67 -0.71
C PRO A 12 -3.49 -18.48 -0.69
N LEU A 13 -3.99 -17.56 0.14
CA LEU A 13 -5.42 -17.26 0.25
C LEU A 13 -5.93 -16.61 -1.03
N ALA A 14 -5.22 -15.61 -1.54
CA ALA A 14 -5.54 -14.95 -2.81
C ALA A 14 -5.52 -15.95 -3.99
N LYS A 15 -4.60 -16.92 -3.96
CA LYS A 15 -4.53 -18.00 -4.96
C LYS A 15 -5.72 -18.96 -4.89
N ALA A 16 -6.17 -19.32 -3.68
CA ALA A 16 -7.36 -20.13 -3.49
C ALA A 16 -8.61 -19.38 -3.97
N VAL A 17 -8.75 -18.11 -3.60
CA VAL A 17 -9.86 -17.23 -4.03
C VAL A 17 -9.91 -17.09 -5.55
N LEU A 18 -8.79 -16.91 -6.23
CA LEU A 18 -8.73 -16.86 -7.71
C LEU A 18 -9.15 -18.17 -8.39
N LYS A 19 -8.87 -19.31 -7.74
CA LYS A 19 -9.16 -20.63 -8.29
C LYS A 19 -10.61 -21.06 -8.03
N GLU A 20 -11.16 -20.68 -6.89
CA GLU A 20 -12.54 -20.99 -6.48
C GLU A 20 -13.55 -19.94 -6.93
N SER A 21 -13.11 -18.74 -7.32
CA SER A 21 -13.99 -17.69 -7.80
C SER A 21 -14.66 -18.07 -9.11
N ALA A 22 -16.00 -18.00 -9.13
CA ALA A 22 -16.76 -18.11 -10.36
C ALA A 22 -16.38 -16.98 -11.33
N GLY A 23 -16.36 -17.24 -12.64
CA GLY A 23 -15.93 -16.28 -13.66
C GLY A 23 -16.73 -14.98 -13.72
N ASN A 24 -17.85 -14.90 -13.00
CA ASN A 24 -18.72 -13.74 -12.83
C ASN A 24 -18.56 -13.03 -11.47
N ALA A 25 -17.51 -13.34 -10.69
CA ALA A 25 -17.27 -12.70 -9.40
C ALA A 25 -17.13 -11.17 -9.58
N THR A 26 -18.05 -10.42 -8.98
CA THR A 26 -18.20 -8.97 -9.21
C THR A 26 -17.00 -8.15 -8.71
N TYR A 27 -16.30 -8.63 -7.68
CA TYR A 27 -15.05 -8.03 -7.19
C TYR A 27 -13.85 -8.21 -8.12
N LEU A 28 -13.97 -9.06 -9.15
CA LEU A 28 -12.96 -9.17 -10.20
C LEU A 28 -13.12 -8.09 -11.29
N SER A 29 -14.24 -7.36 -11.31
CA SER A 29 -14.49 -6.27 -12.25
C SER A 29 -13.54 -5.09 -12.00
N HIS A 30 -13.25 -4.34 -13.06
CA HIS A 30 -12.36 -3.18 -12.99
C HIS A 30 -12.87 -2.13 -12.00
N GLN A 31 -14.15 -1.79 -12.08
CA GLN A 31 -14.76 -0.79 -11.22
C GLN A 31 -14.64 -1.14 -9.73
N ILE A 32 -14.98 -2.38 -9.35
CA ILE A 32 -14.92 -2.78 -7.94
C ILE A 32 -13.47 -2.88 -7.45
N GLN A 33 -12.52 -3.28 -8.30
CA GLN A 33 -11.10 -3.26 -7.92
C GLN A 33 -10.57 -1.86 -7.66
N ASP A 34 -10.98 -0.87 -8.47
CA ASP A 34 -10.59 0.53 -8.26
C ASP A 34 -11.22 1.09 -6.99
N GLU A 35 -12.49 0.80 -6.72
CA GLU A 35 -13.16 1.21 -5.49
C GLU A 35 -12.48 0.62 -4.24
N LEU A 36 -12.13 -0.68 -4.28
CA LEU A 36 -11.39 -1.33 -3.20
C LEU A 36 -10.01 -0.70 -3.01
N LEU A 37 -9.29 -0.43 -4.10
CA LEU A 37 -7.99 0.22 -4.03
C LEU A 37 -8.10 1.61 -3.39
N HIS A 38 -9.13 2.37 -3.76
CA HIS A 38 -9.37 3.69 -3.18
C HIS A 38 -9.70 3.63 -1.68
N ILE A 39 -10.50 2.65 -1.25
CA ILE A 39 -10.78 2.43 0.18
C ILE A 39 -9.49 2.08 0.93
N MET A 40 -8.66 1.18 0.39
CA MET A 40 -7.39 0.80 1.01
C MET A 40 -6.42 1.98 1.07
N GLU A 41 -6.33 2.77 0.00
CA GLU A 41 -5.54 4.00 -0.05
C GLU A 41 -5.96 4.97 1.06
N ASN A 42 -7.26 5.23 1.19
CA ASN A 42 -7.78 6.12 2.21
C ASN A 42 -7.49 5.61 3.62
N GLN A 43 -7.68 4.30 3.89
CA GLN A 43 -7.39 3.71 5.19
C GLN A 43 -5.91 3.84 5.59
N ILE A 44 -5.00 3.61 4.64
CA ILE A 44 -3.55 3.77 4.89
C ILE A 44 -3.23 5.24 5.15
N ARG A 45 -3.76 6.15 4.32
CA ARG A 45 -3.54 7.60 4.46
C ARG A 45 -4.06 8.12 5.81
N ASP A 46 -5.26 7.74 6.20
CA ASP A 46 -5.87 8.13 7.47
C ASP A 46 -5.08 7.58 8.66
N SER A 47 -4.65 6.32 8.61
CA SER A 47 -3.82 5.73 9.68
C SER A 47 -2.48 6.45 9.84
N ILE A 48 -1.84 6.83 8.74
CA ILE A 48 -0.61 7.63 8.78
C ILE A 48 -0.92 9.03 9.34
N ALA A 49 -1.97 9.70 8.85
CA ALA A 49 -2.33 11.04 9.30
C ALA A 49 -2.65 11.09 10.81
N GLU A 50 -3.36 10.09 11.34
CA GLU A 50 -3.63 9.95 12.77
C GLU A 50 -2.35 9.81 13.58
N LYS A 51 -1.36 9.03 13.10
CA LYS A 51 -0.07 8.86 13.78
C LYS A 51 0.80 10.11 13.74
N LEU A 52 0.72 10.89 12.67
CA LEU A 52 1.43 12.16 12.55
C LEU A 52 0.78 13.26 13.40
N HIS A 53 -0.52 13.17 13.67
CA HIS A 53 -1.27 14.22 14.34
C HIS A 53 -0.75 14.46 15.76
N GLY A 54 -0.27 15.68 16.02
CA GLY A 54 0.23 16.08 17.34
C GLY A 54 1.64 15.56 17.68
N ASN A 55 2.27 14.78 16.81
CA ASN A 55 3.59 14.19 17.02
C ASN A 55 4.67 14.91 16.19
N VAL A 56 5.90 14.89 16.70
CA VAL A 56 7.08 15.35 15.93
C VAL A 56 7.59 14.18 15.10
N TYR A 57 7.82 14.42 13.80
CA TYR A 57 8.28 13.41 12.86
C TYR A 57 9.40 13.93 11.97
N GLY A 58 10.24 13.02 11.50
CA GLY A 58 11.21 13.25 10.43
C GLY A 58 10.65 12.81 9.09
N LEU A 59 10.91 13.59 8.04
CA LEU A 59 10.62 13.23 6.65
C LEU A 59 11.95 13.06 5.92
N LEU A 60 12.19 11.85 5.41
CA LEU A 60 13.31 11.53 4.54
C LEU A 60 12.78 11.38 3.12
N ALA A 61 13.47 12.00 2.17
CA ALA A 61 13.15 11.89 0.76
C ALA A 61 14.45 11.63 -0.01
N ASP A 62 14.50 10.54 -0.77
CA ASP A 62 15.66 10.14 -1.55
C ASP A 62 15.27 9.95 -3.02
N GLU A 63 16.02 10.57 -3.91
CA GLU A 63 15.81 10.50 -5.35
C GLU A 63 16.86 9.59 -5.99
N ALA A 64 16.41 8.49 -6.59
CA ALA A 64 17.24 7.59 -7.38
C ALA A 64 16.85 7.70 -8.86
N THR A 65 17.84 7.79 -9.74
CA THR A 65 17.61 7.72 -11.19
C THR A 65 18.03 6.35 -11.69
N ASP A 66 17.10 5.61 -12.30
CA ASP A 66 17.38 4.31 -12.89
C ASP A 66 18.12 4.44 -14.24
N VAL A 67 18.72 3.33 -14.71
CA VAL A 67 19.42 3.23 -16.00
C VAL A 67 18.56 3.66 -17.20
N SER A 68 17.24 3.60 -17.05
CA SER A 68 16.26 4.08 -18.03
C SER A 68 16.01 5.60 -17.99
N HIS A 69 16.76 6.36 -17.18
CA HIS A 69 16.56 7.78 -16.87
C HIS A 69 15.22 8.09 -16.17
N ASN A 70 14.57 7.07 -15.63
CA ASN A 70 13.38 7.25 -14.80
C ASN A 70 13.80 7.64 -13.38
N LYS A 71 13.27 8.76 -12.90
CA LYS A 71 13.46 9.25 -11.53
C LYS A 71 12.43 8.60 -10.61
N GLN A 72 12.91 7.95 -9.55
CA GLN A 72 12.09 7.41 -8.47
C GLN A 72 12.40 8.19 -7.20
N LEU A 73 11.36 8.69 -6.54
CA LEU A 73 11.46 9.36 -5.25
C LEU A 73 10.89 8.43 -4.19
N SER A 74 11.74 8.02 -3.24
CA SER A 74 11.32 7.29 -2.05
C SER A 74 11.10 8.28 -0.91
N ILE A 75 9.97 8.19 -0.23
CA ILE A 75 9.66 8.99 0.95
C ILE A 75 9.58 8.03 2.14
N CYS A 76 10.24 8.37 3.24
CA CYS A 76 10.18 7.64 4.51
C CYS A 76 9.82 8.60 5.65
N LEU A 77 8.80 8.24 6.43
CA LEU A 77 8.38 8.97 7.62
C LEU A 77 8.94 8.27 8.85
N ARG A 78 9.68 9.00 9.69
CA ARG A 78 10.25 8.49 10.93
C ARG A 78 9.60 9.15 12.14
N LEU A 79 9.02 8.35 13.02
CA LEU A 79 8.34 8.77 14.25
C LEU A 79 9.00 8.11 15.46
N VAL A 80 8.94 8.78 16.60
CA VAL A 80 9.26 8.17 17.90
C VAL A 80 7.94 7.95 18.62
N ASP A 81 7.67 6.73 19.04
CA ASP A 81 6.46 6.41 19.79
C ASP A 81 6.61 6.71 21.29
N ASP A 82 5.52 6.50 22.04
CA ASP A 82 5.47 6.74 23.49
C ASP A 82 6.42 5.82 24.28
N GLN A 83 6.90 4.73 23.68
CA GLN A 83 7.88 3.82 24.25
C GLN A 83 9.32 4.23 23.90
N TYR A 84 9.50 5.37 23.23
CA TYR A 84 10.77 5.87 22.70
C TYR A 84 11.37 4.96 21.62
N GLU A 85 10.54 4.16 20.95
CA GLU A 85 10.95 3.34 19.80
C GLU A 85 10.75 4.10 18.49
N ILE A 86 11.65 3.86 17.54
CA ILE A 86 11.59 4.47 16.21
C ILE A 86 10.68 3.63 15.33
N LYS A 87 9.67 4.27 14.74
CA LYS A 87 8.78 3.68 13.72
C LYS A 87 9.00 4.37 12.38
N GLU A 88 9.10 3.56 11.33
CA GLU A 88 9.32 4.01 9.96
C GLU A 88 8.16 3.58 9.07
N PHE A 89 7.72 4.48 8.19
CA PHE A 89 6.63 4.28 7.23
C PHE A 89 7.05 4.69 5.83
#